data_AF-A0A855FSV8-F1
#
_entry.id   AF-A0A855FSV8-F1
#
_cell.length_a   1.000
_cell.length_b   1.000
_cell.length_c   1.000
_cell.angle_alpha   90.00
_cell.angle_beta   90.00
_cell.angle_gamma   90.00
#
_symmetry.space_group_name_H-M   'P 1'
#
loop_
_entity.id
_entity.type
_entity.pdbx_description
1 polymer ?
#
loop_
_entity_poly.entity_id
_entity_poly.type
_entity_poly.pdbx_seq_one_letter_code
_entity_poly.pdbx_strand_id
1 'polypeptide(L)'
;MFLIFVGIIVITFFLPLCGVWILVKLTDLAKAHPKPAKYTLIIMFMILMVAGGFKIRDLYYKKSPYYFWNELIKKTPKPNDITQEEFEAKNRAGYCWRDRKYYSKEELWYKAMKSLTGRMIYENKFYWDNKVVNINDDFLPTEEECARWNGCRVFKISMNPDKEKFLKANIENKSDFWKGIDILIKHNEAQSFIFASDKNYVNDDFKLKNYILIHKLDNPAYLSVYDSNSCCTVLNKSEWSLRRKNYILKNAGIDTAAFMQESRIPMDININSWGIGNFYFDVRYSYLISVTEFVAGDKREIPKDTREVFLLNNCGDILYKPYYFVPNLTQ
;
A
#
# COMPACT_ATOMS: atom_id res chain seq x y z
N MET A 1 34.81 6.06 3.80
CA MET A 1 35.60 6.20 5.04
C MET A 1 35.91 7.67 5.39
N PHE A 2 36.47 8.47 4.46
CA PHE A 2 36.77 9.90 4.67
C PHE A 2 35.55 10.75 5.08
N LEU A 3 34.41 10.61 4.41
CA LEU A 3 33.16 11.33 4.74
C LEU A 3 32.60 10.98 6.12
N ILE A 4 32.80 9.75 6.59
CA ILE A 4 32.38 9.31 7.93
C ILE A 4 33.29 9.94 8.99
N PHE A 5 34.60 10.00 8.72
CA PHE A 5 35.57 10.63 9.60
C PHE A 5 35.35 12.15 9.72
N VAL A 6 35.07 12.82 8.60
CA VAL A 6 34.69 14.25 8.57
C VAL A 6 33.36 14.47 9.31
N GLY A 7 32.37 13.60 9.11
CA GLY A 7 31.10 13.65 9.84
C GLY A 7 31.26 13.52 11.35
N ILE A 8 32.11 12.58 11.81
CA ILE A 8 32.43 12.42 13.23
C ILE A 8 33.13 13.66 13.77
N ILE A 9 34.14 14.21 13.08
CA ILE A 9 34.84 15.43 13.54
C ILE A 9 33.88 16.62 13.65
N VAL A 10 33.00 16.81 12.67
CA VAL A 10 31.99 17.89 12.70
C VAL A 10 31.01 17.71 13.86
N ILE A 11 30.57 16.49 14.14
CA ILE A 11 29.62 16.21 15.24
C ILE A 11 30.31 16.31 16.60
N THR A 12 31.53 15.81 16.74
CA THR A 12 32.24 15.72 18.03
C THR A 12 32.89 17.03 18.43
N PHE A 13 33.32 17.88 17.47
CA PHE A 13 34.01 19.14 17.80
C PHE A 13 33.17 20.39 17.50
N PHE A 14 32.56 20.51 16.32
CA PHE A 14 31.87 21.74 15.94
C PHE A 14 30.52 21.92 16.64
N LEU A 15 29.75 20.85 16.79
CA LEU A 15 28.45 20.88 17.48
C LEU A 15 28.54 21.31 18.96
N PRO A 16 29.48 20.78 19.78
CA PRO A 16 29.67 21.27 21.14
C PRO A 16 30.26 22.69 21.20
N LEU A 17 31.17 23.08 20.28
CA LEU A 17 31.67 24.46 20.21
C LEU A 17 30.55 25.46 19.89
N CYS A 18 29.66 25.14 18.95
CA CYS A 18 28.47 25.93 18.66
C CYS A 18 27.52 25.97 19.86
N GLY A 19 27.34 24.85 20.57
CA GLY A 19 26.55 24.77 21.80
C GLY A 19 27.08 25.69 22.91
N VAL A 20 28.40 25.68 23.13
CA VAL A 20 29.09 26.55 24.10
C VAL A 20 28.96 28.02 23.67
N TRP A 21 29.14 28.33 22.38
CA TRP A 21 29.03 29.70 21.86
C TRP A 21 27.61 30.27 22.01
N ILE A 22 26.58 29.45 21.74
CA ILE A 22 25.18 29.80 21.99
C ILE A 22 24.93 30.02 23.49
N LEU A 23 25.47 29.16 24.35
CA LEU A 23 25.37 29.30 25.82
C LEU A 23 26.01 30.59 26.33
N VAL A 24 27.19 30.96 25.81
CA VAL A 24 27.90 32.20 26.15
C VAL A 24 27.09 33.42 25.70
N LYS A 25 26.63 33.44 24.44
CA LYS A 25 25.76 34.51 23.93
C LYS A 25 24.47 34.66 24.74
N LEU A 26 23.86 33.54 25.16
CA LEU A 26 22.65 33.54 26.00
C LEU A 26 22.93 34.04 27.42
N THR A 27 24.09 33.73 27.99
CA THR A 27 24.49 34.21 29.32
C THR A 27 24.83 35.70 29.31
N ASP A 28 25.49 36.20 28.25
CA ASP A 28 25.76 37.63 28.07
C ASP A 28 24.47 38.43 27.87
N LEU A 29 23.54 37.92 27.05
CA LEU A 29 22.22 38.52 26.87
C LEU A 29 21.39 38.51 28.16
N ALA A 30 21.47 37.43 28.96
CA ALA A 30 20.79 37.32 30.25
C ALA A 30 21.34 38.28 31.30
N LYS A 31 22.66 38.56 31.29
CA LYS A 31 23.29 39.57 32.15
C LYS A 31 22.92 41.00 31.75
N ALA A 32 22.89 41.31 30.45
CA ALA A 32 22.62 42.65 29.95
C ALA A 32 21.12 43.01 30.00
N HIS A 33 20.22 42.07 29.69
CA HIS A 33 18.78 42.30 29.65
C HIS A 33 17.99 41.08 30.17
N PRO A 34 17.83 40.93 31.50
CA PRO A 34 17.32 39.70 32.13
C PRO A 34 15.86 39.39 31.79
N LYS A 35 15.01 40.40 31.57
CA LYS A 35 13.60 40.22 31.17
C LYS A 35 13.47 39.65 29.74
N PRO A 36 13.99 40.31 28.67
CA PRO A 36 13.85 39.79 27.31
C PRO A 36 14.62 38.49 27.09
N ALA A 37 15.78 38.28 27.72
CA ALA A 37 16.53 37.02 27.62
C ALA A 37 15.73 35.82 28.15
N LYS A 38 15.01 36.00 29.27
CA LYS A 38 14.11 34.97 29.82
C LYS A 38 13.01 34.58 28.82
N TYR A 39 12.39 35.55 28.16
CA TYR A 39 11.34 35.28 27.15
C TYR A 39 11.90 34.62 25.89
N THR A 40 13.06 35.06 25.39
CA THR A 40 13.72 34.44 24.23
C THR A 40 14.05 32.97 24.48
N LEU A 41 14.54 32.63 25.68
CA LEU A 41 14.89 31.25 26.05
C LEU A 41 13.64 30.37 26.16
N ILE A 42 12.55 30.90 26.75
CA ILE A 42 11.24 30.21 26.83
C ILE A 42 10.68 29.96 25.42
N ILE A 43 10.72 30.95 24.53
CA ILE A 43 10.25 30.82 23.13
C ILE A 43 11.07 29.77 22.38
N MET A 44 12.39 29.80 22.51
CA MET A 44 13.28 28.82 21.86
C MET A 44 13.02 27.40 22.37
N PHE A 45 12.79 27.23 23.67
CA PHE A 45 12.42 25.95 24.26
C PHE A 45 11.06 25.44 23.76
N MET A 46 10.05 26.33 23.64
CA MET A 46 8.75 25.98 23.06
C MET A 46 8.89 25.54 21.59
N ILE A 47 9.70 26.24 20.78
CA ILE A 47 9.96 25.87 19.38
C ILE A 47 10.63 24.49 19.31
N LEU A 48 11.63 24.22 20.15
CA LEU A 48 12.32 22.92 20.21
C LEU A 48 11.38 21.78 20.66
N MET A 49 10.54 22.02 21.66
CA MET A 49 9.53 21.06 22.12
C MET A 49 8.51 20.75 21.01
N VAL A 50 8.06 21.76 20.27
CA VAL A 50 7.12 21.60 19.15
C VAL A 50 7.80 20.85 17.99
N ALA A 51 9.00 21.26 17.57
CA ALA A 51 9.74 20.60 16.50
C ALA A 51 10.13 19.14 16.85
N GLY A 52 10.59 18.92 18.08
CA GLY A 52 10.90 17.59 18.61
C GLY A 52 9.65 16.71 18.69
N GLY A 53 8.53 17.25 19.19
CA GLY A 53 7.24 16.57 19.25
C GLY A 53 6.73 16.17 17.87
N PHE A 54 6.85 17.04 16.86
CA PHE A 54 6.49 16.69 15.48
C PHE A 54 7.35 15.57 14.90
N LYS A 55 8.66 15.57 15.19
CA LYS A 55 9.58 14.52 14.70
C LYS A 55 9.34 13.17 15.37
N ILE A 56 9.06 13.17 16.68
CA ILE A 56 8.66 11.97 17.44
C ILE A 56 7.33 11.43 16.91
N ARG A 57 6.36 12.31 16.66
CA ARG A 57 5.08 11.94 16.07
C ARG A 57 5.25 11.26 14.71
N ASP A 58 6.08 11.81 13.83
CA ASP A 58 6.34 11.23 12.51
C ASP A 58 7.00 9.84 12.60
N LEU A 59 7.99 9.68 13.51
CA LEU A 59 8.61 8.39 13.80
C LEU A 59 7.60 7.36 14.35
N TYR A 60 6.74 7.78 15.27
CA TYR A 60 5.69 6.94 15.83
C TYR A 60 4.73 6.46 14.74
N TYR A 61 4.29 7.34 13.83
CA TYR A 61 3.41 6.94 12.73
C TYR A 61 4.10 5.99 11.74
N LYS A 62 5.38 6.23 11.40
CA LYS A 62 6.13 5.40 10.44
C LYS A 62 6.45 4.00 10.94
N LYS A 63 6.66 3.82 12.24
CA LYS A 63 6.94 2.52 12.87
C LYS A 63 5.79 2.00 13.73
N SER A 64 4.59 2.55 13.55
CA SER A 64 3.42 2.15 14.33
C SER A 64 2.99 0.74 13.93
N PRO A 65 2.57 -0.11 14.88
CA PRO A 65 1.85 -1.34 14.55
C PRO A 65 0.51 -1.07 13.85
N TYR A 66 0.11 0.19 13.69
CA TYR A 66 -1.11 0.64 13.02
C TYR A 66 -0.81 1.45 11.75
N TYR A 67 0.36 1.29 11.13
CA TYR A 67 0.79 2.12 9.98
C TYR A 67 -0.28 2.21 8.87
N PHE A 68 -0.71 1.07 8.30
CA PHE A 68 -1.70 1.08 7.20
C PHE A 68 -3.08 1.57 7.66
N TRP A 69 -3.47 1.29 8.90
CA TRP A 69 -4.69 1.85 9.47
C TRP A 69 -4.64 3.38 9.48
N ASN A 70 -3.55 3.95 10.01
CA ASN A 70 -3.37 5.40 10.10
C ASN A 70 -3.32 6.05 8.70
N GLU A 71 -2.64 5.44 7.74
CA GLU A 71 -2.60 5.93 6.36
C GLU A 71 -3.99 5.92 5.71
N LEU A 72 -4.81 4.89 5.98
CA LEU A 72 -6.17 4.82 5.46
C LEU A 72 -7.07 5.89 6.09
N ILE A 73 -7.00 6.09 7.41
CA ILE A 73 -7.81 7.11 8.12
C ILE A 73 -7.45 8.53 7.68
N LYS A 74 -6.16 8.82 7.45
CA LYS A 74 -5.71 10.14 6.97
C LYS A 74 -6.34 10.56 5.65
N LYS A 75 -6.74 9.61 4.80
CA LYS A 75 -7.39 9.90 3.50
C LYS A 75 -8.82 10.41 3.64
N THR A 76 -9.47 10.19 4.78
CA THR A 76 -10.87 10.57 5.04
C THR A 76 -11.00 11.25 6.40
N PRO A 77 -10.37 12.44 6.59
CA PRO A 77 -10.40 13.13 7.85
C PRO A 77 -11.82 13.62 8.19
N LYS A 78 -12.13 13.71 9.48
CA LYS A 78 -13.35 14.35 9.96
C LYS A 78 -13.35 15.85 9.58
N PRO A 79 -14.40 16.37 8.93
CA PRO A 79 -14.59 17.81 8.78
C PRO A 79 -14.65 18.56 10.12
N ASN A 80 -14.20 19.81 10.13
CA ASN A 80 -14.16 20.62 11.35
C ASN A 80 -15.54 21.12 11.79
N ASP A 81 -16.46 21.26 10.85
CA ASP A 81 -17.80 21.85 10.97
C ASP A 81 -18.87 20.87 11.45
N ILE A 82 -18.52 19.59 11.64
CA ILE A 82 -19.47 18.55 12.09
C ILE A 82 -19.10 17.99 13.46
N THR A 83 -20.12 17.54 14.18
CA THR A 83 -19.95 16.81 15.44
C THR A 83 -19.35 15.42 15.20
N GLN A 84 -18.74 14.85 16.23
CA GLN A 84 -18.24 13.46 16.18
C GLN A 84 -19.39 12.47 15.94
N GLU A 85 -20.55 12.70 16.56
CA GLU A 85 -21.72 11.85 16.39
C GLU A 85 -22.22 11.82 14.95
N GLU A 86 -22.31 12.99 14.29
CA GLU A 86 -22.68 13.05 12.88
C GLU A 86 -21.66 12.34 11.99
N PHE A 87 -20.36 12.57 12.24
CA PHE A 87 -19.28 11.91 11.54
C PHE A 87 -19.41 10.38 11.57
N GLU A 88 -19.57 9.84 12.78
CA GLU A 88 -19.69 8.39 12.99
C GLU A 88 -21.00 7.81 12.46
N ALA A 89 -22.11 8.54 12.55
CA ALA A 89 -23.40 8.10 12.03
C ALA A 89 -23.35 7.97 10.50
N LYS A 90 -22.86 9.00 9.79
CA LYS A 90 -22.68 8.95 8.34
C LYS A 90 -21.64 7.93 7.91
N ASN A 91 -20.56 7.77 8.68
CA ASN A 91 -19.58 6.71 8.45
C ASN A 91 -20.22 5.32 8.51
N ARG A 92 -21.01 5.03 9.54
CA ARG A 92 -21.75 3.76 9.67
C ARG A 92 -22.77 3.55 8.56
N ALA A 93 -23.31 4.62 7.99
CA ALA A 93 -24.20 4.59 6.84
C ALA A 93 -23.48 4.40 5.48
N GLY A 94 -22.14 4.37 5.45
CA GLY A 94 -21.37 4.19 4.21
C GLY A 94 -21.02 5.48 3.47
N TYR A 95 -21.11 6.65 4.11
CA TYR A 95 -20.79 7.94 3.49
C TYR A 95 -19.27 8.10 3.29
N CYS A 96 -18.86 8.56 2.11
CA CYS A 96 -17.49 8.97 1.85
C CYS A 96 -17.32 10.47 2.13
N TRP A 97 -16.61 10.81 3.20
CA TRP A 97 -16.34 12.21 3.56
C TRP A 97 -15.43 12.95 2.58
N ARG A 98 -14.44 12.26 2.00
CA ARG A 98 -13.50 12.83 1.03
C ARG A 98 -14.23 13.36 -0.20
N ASP A 99 -15.16 12.55 -0.72
CA ASP A 99 -15.85 12.82 -1.98
C ASP A 99 -17.29 13.34 -1.76
N ARG A 100 -17.68 13.50 -0.48
CA ARG A 100 -18.98 14.00 0.00
C ARG A 100 -20.20 13.30 -0.62
N LYS A 101 -20.16 11.98 -0.75
CA LYS A 101 -21.29 11.20 -1.27
C LYS A 101 -21.31 9.75 -0.80
N TYR A 102 -22.43 9.08 -1.06
CA TYR A 102 -22.57 7.63 -0.98
C TYR A 102 -22.20 7.02 -2.33
N TYR A 103 -21.46 5.92 -2.30
CA TYR A 103 -21.07 5.18 -3.49
C TYR A 103 -21.91 3.94 -3.67
N SER A 104 -22.24 3.61 -4.93
CA SER A 104 -22.74 2.28 -5.27
C SER A 104 -21.65 1.23 -5.12
N LYS A 105 -22.02 -0.05 -5.00
CA LYS A 105 -21.05 -1.16 -4.96
C LYS A 105 -20.18 -1.20 -6.22
N GLU A 106 -20.73 -0.81 -7.37
CA GLU A 106 -19.99 -0.73 -8.63
C GLU A 106 -18.98 0.41 -8.65
N GLU A 107 -19.35 1.60 -8.16
CA GLU A 107 -18.38 2.70 -8.04
C GLU A 107 -17.26 2.37 -7.05
N LEU A 108 -17.60 1.74 -5.92
CA LEU A 108 -16.62 1.23 -4.96
C LEU A 108 -15.69 0.20 -5.59
N TRP A 109 -16.21 -0.66 -6.48
CA TRP A 109 -15.42 -1.67 -7.17
C TRP A 109 -14.31 -1.04 -8.01
N TYR A 110 -14.62 0.01 -8.80
CA TYR A 110 -13.61 0.70 -9.63
C TYR A 110 -12.49 1.31 -8.78
N LYS A 111 -12.87 1.95 -7.67
CA LYS A 111 -11.92 2.55 -6.74
C LYS A 111 -11.09 1.49 -6.01
N ALA A 112 -11.72 0.40 -5.60
CA ALA A 112 -11.06 -0.72 -4.94
C ALA A 112 -10.03 -1.38 -5.86
N MET A 113 -10.34 -1.55 -7.16
CA MET A 113 -9.37 -2.03 -8.16
C MET A 113 -8.16 -1.09 -8.28
N LYS A 114 -8.38 0.23 -8.39
CA LYS A 114 -7.27 1.21 -8.40
C LYS A 114 -6.44 1.14 -7.12
N SER A 115 -7.09 0.98 -5.97
CA SER A 115 -6.44 0.89 -4.66
C SER A 115 -5.63 -0.42 -4.51
N LEU A 116 -6.17 -1.53 -5.02
CA LEU A 116 -5.51 -2.84 -5.09
C LEU A 116 -4.26 -2.77 -5.98
N THR A 117 -4.35 -2.17 -7.16
CA THR A 117 -3.17 -1.92 -8.00
C THR A 117 -2.13 -1.05 -7.29
N GLY A 118 -2.58 -0.04 -6.54
CA GLY A 118 -1.70 0.77 -5.69
C GLY A 118 -0.96 -0.07 -4.63
N ARG A 119 -1.62 -1.08 -4.05
CA ARG A 119 -0.99 -2.02 -3.11
C ARG A 119 0.10 -2.83 -3.77
N MET A 120 -0.17 -3.39 -4.95
CA MET A 120 0.82 -4.15 -5.74
C MET A 120 2.05 -3.30 -6.08
N ILE A 121 1.83 -2.04 -6.48
CA ILE A 121 2.90 -1.07 -6.74
C ILE A 121 3.69 -0.78 -5.46
N TYR A 122 3.00 -0.59 -4.33
CA TYR A 122 3.64 -0.36 -3.03
C TYR A 122 4.52 -1.56 -2.62
N GLU A 123 4.06 -2.79 -2.84
CA GLU A 123 4.84 -4.00 -2.60
C GLU A 123 6.09 -4.05 -3.48
N ASN A 124 5.95 -3.78 -4.78
CA ASN A 124 7.07 -3.75 -5.72
C ASN A 124 8.14 -2.73 -5.33
N LYS A 125 7.75 -1.60 -4.71
CA LYS A 125 8.69 -0.59 -4.23
C LYS A 125 9.72 -1.16 -3.23
N PHE A 126 9.36 -2.15 -2.42
CA PHE A 126 10.33 -2.75 -1.49
C PHE A 126 11.47 -3.47 -2.21
N TYR A 127 11.17 -4.10 -3.35
CA TYR A 127 12.18 -4.73 -4.18
C TYR A 127 13.08 -3.69 -4.85
N TRP A 128 12.49 -2.63 -5.42
CA TRP A 128 13.26 -1.51 -5.96
C TRP A 128 14.13 -0.78 -4.94
N ASP A 129 13.72 -0.75 -3.67
CA ASP A 129 14.46 -0.12 -2.58
C ASP A 129 15.46 -1.08 -1.89
N ASN A 130 15.63 -2.34 -2.35
CA ASN A 130 16.42 -3.39 -1.69
C ASN A 130 16.04 -3.62 -0.21
N LYS A 131 14.76 -3.53 0.12
CA LYS A 131 14.21 -3.66 1.49
C LYS A 131 13.63 -5.03 1.80
N VAL A 132 13.72 -5.95 0.84
CA VAL A 132 13.36 -7.35 1.01
C VAL A 132 14.47 -8.01 1.81
N VAL A 133 14.13 -8.69 2.89
CA VAL A 133 15.10 -9.48 3.66
C VAL A 133 14.82 -10.98 3.55
N ASN A 134 15.86 -11.78 3.75
CA ASN A 134 15.76 -13.23 3.84
C ASN A 134 15.40 -13.70 5.26
N ILE A 135 15.36 -15.03 5.47
CA ILE A 135 15.10 -15.64 6.78
C ILE A 135 16.14 -15.31 7.87
N ASN A 136 17.28 -14.75 7.49
CA ASN A 136 18.36 -14.32 8.39
C ASN A 136 18.35 -12.80 8.61
N ASP A 137 17.30 -12.09 8.18
CA ASP A 137 17.18 -10.62 8.21
C ASP A 137 18.21 -9.86 7.34
N ASP A 138 18.91 -10.54 6.42
CA ASP A 138 19.81 -9.87 5.47
C ASP A 138 19.03 -9.30 4.29
N PHE A 139 19.34 -8.06 3.91
CA PHE A 139 18.78 -7.42 2.71
C PHE A 139 19.24 -8.11 1.43
N LEU A 140 18.29 -8.42 0.56
CA LEU A 140 18.51 -9.03 -0.74
C LEU A 140 18.68 -7.95 -1.83
N PRO A 141 19.63 -8.10 -2.78
CA PRO A 141 19.86 -7.17 -3.88
C PRO A 141 18.79 -7.33 -4.97
N THR A 142 17.56 -6.99 -4.60
CA THR A 142 16.33 -7.20 -5.39
C THR A 142 16.13 -6.16 -6.49
N GLU A 143 16.73 -4.99 -6.39
CA GLU A 143 16.67 -3.94 -7.41
C GLU A 143 17.31 -4.39 -8.72
N GLU A 144 18.50 -5.03 -8.64
CA GLU A 144 19.20 -5.55 -9.82
C GLU A 144 18.37 -6.65 -10.50
N GLU A 145 17.70 -7.49 -9.70
CA GLU A 145 16.78 -8.51 -10.19
C GLU A 145 15.55 -7.91 -10.88
N CYS A 146 14.94 -6.86 -10.30
CA CYS A 146 13.86 -6.12 -10.93
C CYS A 146 14.29 -5.55 -12.30
N ALA A 147 15.50 -4.98 -12.38
CA ALA A 147 16.03 -4.45 -13.63
C ALA A 147 16.31 -5.57 -14.65
N ARG A 148 16.99 -6.64 -14.23
CA ARG A 148 17.38 -7.78 -15.06
C ARG A 148 16.21 -8.49 -15.69
N TRP A 149 15.14 -8.73 -14.92
CA TRP A 149 13.99 -9.49 -15.38
C TRP A 149 12.84 -8.65 -15.90
N ASN A 150 13.04 -7.33 -16.02
CA ASN A 150 11.94 -6.43 -16.33
C ASN A 150 10.78 -6.67 -15.32
N GLY A 151 11.14 -6.82 -14.03
CA GLY A 151 10.31 -7.23 -12.91
C GLY A 151 9.66 -6.06 -12.16
N CYS A 152 9.09 -6.37 -10.99
CA CYS A 152 8.65 -5.42 -9.96
C CYS A 152 7.72 -4.33 -10.52
N ARG A 153 6.65 -4.78 -11.18
CA ARG A 153 5.69 -3.93 -11.88
C ARG A 153 4.31 -4.57 -11.92
N VAL A 154 3.32 -3.74 -12.23
CA VAL A 154 1.96 -4.17 -12.49
C VAL A 154 1.65 -3.89 -13.95
N PHE A 155 1.15 -4.89 -14.66
CA PHE A 155 0.66 -4.71 -16.01
C PHE A 155 -0.86 -4.67 -16.03
N LYS A 156 -1.42 -3.79 -16.84
CA LYS A 156 -2.85 -3.75 -17.16
C LYS A 156 -3.04 -3.93 -18.64
N ILE A 157 -3.81 -4.93 -19.02
CA ILE A 157 -4.03 -5.31 -20.42
C ILE A 157 -5.52 -5.33 -20.67
N SER A 158 -6.01 -4.37 -21.46
CA SER A 158 -7.41 -4.35 -21.88
C SER A 158 -7.66 -5.56 -22.76
N MET A 159 -8.69 -6.35 -22.44
CA MET A 159 -9.01 -7.61 -23.10
C MET A 159 -9.97 -7.39 -24.27
N ASN A 160 -9.76 -8.15 -25.34
CA ASN A 160 -10.66 -8.30 -26.48
C ASN A 160 -10.40 -9.67 -27.13
N PRO A 161 -11.26 -10.15 -28.04
CA PRO A 161 -11.08 -11.47 -28.66
C PRO A 161 -9.71 -11.68 -29.32
N ASP A 162 -9.16 -10.64 -29.96
CA ASP A 162 -7.86 -10.71 -30.61
C ASP A 162 -6.73 -10.91 -29.61
N LYS A 163 -6.78 -10.21 -28.47
CA LYS A 163 -5.81 -10.36 -27.38
C LYS A 163 -5.97 -11.66 -26.66
N GLU A 164 -7.20 -12.15 -26.46
CA GLU A 164 -7.40 -13.50 -25.94
C GLU A 164 -6.75 -14.54 -26.85
N LYS A 165 -6.92 -14.40 -28.16
CA LYS A 165 -6.29 -15.28 -29.16
C LYS A 165 -4.77 -15.12 -29.18
N PHE A 166 -4.26 -13.89 -29.08
CA PHE A 166 -2.84 -13.60 -29.00
C PHE A 166 -2.21 -14.26 -27.77
N LEU A 167 -2.81 -14.07 -26.60
CA LEU A 167 -2.36 -14.67 -25.34
C LEU A 167 -2.42 -16.20 -25.46
N LYS A 168 -3.49 -16.77 -26.05
CA LYS A 168 -3.59 -18.21 -26.34
C LYS A 168 -2.48 -18.75 -27.23
N ALA A 169 -2.15 -18.05 -28.31
CA ALA A 169 -1.16 -18.51 -29.27
C ALA A 169 0.29 -18.32 -28.81
N ASN A 170 0.56 -17.33 -27.94
CA ASN A 170 1.93 -16.95 -27.56
C ASN A 170 2.30 -17.39 -26.14
N ILE A 171 1.42 -18.08 -25.41
CA ILE A 171 1.61 -18.40 -24.00
C ILE A 171 1.23 -19.87 -23.77
N GLU A 172 2.02 -20.77 -24.34
CA GLU A 172 1.91 -22.21 -24.08
C GLU A 172 2.68 -22.62 -22.80
N ASN A 173 3.71 -21.86 -22.41
CA ASN A 173 4.49 -22.10 -21.20
C ASN A 173 4.93 -20.79 -20.51
N LYS A 174 5.55 -20.91 -19.33
CA LYS A 174 5.97 -19.76 -18.50
C LYS A 174 7.00 -18.85 -19.16
N SER A 175 7.84 -19.36 -20.08
CA SER A 175 8.87 -18.56 -20.76
C SER A 175 8.27 -17.73 -21.90
N ASP A 176 7.28 -18.28 -22.59
CA ASP A 176 6.62 -17.61 -23.71
C ASP A 176 5.60 -16.56 -23.23
N PHE A 177 5.08 -16.72 -22.01
CA PHE A 177 4.30 -15.70 -21.30
C PHE A 177 4.92 -14.31 -21.41
N TRP A 178 6.19 -14.18 -21.05
CA TRP A 178 6.85 -12.88 -20.98
C TRP A 178 7.16 -12.29 -22.36
N LYS A 179 7.50 -13.14 -23.34
CA LYS A 179 7.62 -12.69 -24.72
C LYS A 179 6.31 -12.07 -25.21
N GLY A 180 5.17 -12.71 -24.90
CA GLY A 180 3.85 -12.18 -25.21
C GLY A 180 3.58 -10.81 -24.56
N ILE A 181 3.86 -10.68 -23.26
CA ILE A 181 3.69 -9.41 -22.54
C ILE A 181 4.61 -8.31 -23.10
N ASP A 182 5.88 -8.60 -23.38
CA ASP A 182 6.83 -7.64 -23.95
C ASP A 182 6.38 -7.17 -25.34
N ILE A 183 5.82 -8.07 -26.16
CA ILE A 183 5.21 -7.71 -27.45
C ILE A 183 4.04 -6.74 -27.24
N LEU A 184 3.11 -7.05 -26.33
CA LEU A 184 1.96 -6.17 -26.06
C LEU A 184 2.38 -4.79 -25.54
N ILE A 185 3.44 -4.71 -24.74
CA ILE A 185 3.99 -3.43 -24.28
C ILE A 185 4.60 -2.65 -25.45
N LYS A 186 5.40 -3.30 -26.30
CA LYS A 186 6.02 -2.65 -27.48
C LYS A 186 4.98 -2.06 -28.44
N HIS A 187 3.79 -2.65 -28.50
CA HIS A 187 2.68 -2.15 -29.30
C HIS A 187 1.73 -1.19 -28.56
N ASN A 188 2.08 -0.74 -27.34
CA ASN A 188 1.24 0.11 -26.49
C ASN A 188 -0.14 -0.51 -26.15
N GLU A 189 -0.25 -1.83 -26.20
CA GLU A 189 -1.49 -2.57 -25.92
C GLU A 189 -1.62 -3.02 -24.46
N ALA A 190 -0.53 -2.87 -23.71
CA ALA A 190 -0.42 -3.10 -22.27
C ALA A 190 0.19 -1.86 -21.58
N GLN A 191 -0.42 -1.45 -20.47
CA GLN A 191 0.15 -0.42 -19.60
C GLN A 191 1.01 -1.08 -18.53
N SER A 192 2.13 -0.45 -18.19
CA SER A 192 3.01 -0.87 -17.09
C SER A 192 3.05 0.21 -16.02
N PHE A 193 2.95 -0.21 -14.77
CA PHE A 193 3.03 0.63 -13.58
C PHE A 193 4.15 0.13 -12.68
N ILE A 194 5.14 0.97 -12.42
CA ILE A 194 6.27 0.71 -11.53
C ILE A 194 6.07 1.49 -10.23
N PHE A 195 5.63 2.74 -10.31
CA PHE A 195 5.45 3.62 -9.16
C PHE A 195 4.06 4.27 -9.12
N ALA A 196 3.63 4.64 -7.91
CA ALA A 196 2.34 5.32 -7.73
C ALA A 196 2.33 6.73 -8.33
N SER A 197 3.51 7.28 -8.63
CA SER A 197 3.70 8.56 -9.35
C SER A 197 3.61 8.43 -10.87
N ASP A 198 3.52 7.22 -11.42
CA ASP A 198 3.47 7.02 -12.86
C ASP A 198 2.21 7.67 -13.44
N LYS A 199 2.37 8.56 -14.42
CA LYS A 199 1.26 9.30 -15.04
C LYS A 199 0.15 8.37 -15.52
N ASN A 200 0.52 7.21 -16.08
CA ASN A 200 -0.44 6.23 -16.56
C ASN A 200 -1.30 5.68 -15.42
N TYR A 201 -0.71 5.36 -14.25
CA TYR A 201 -1.47 4.91 -13.08
C TYR A 201 -2.34 6.03 -12.48
N VAL A 202 -1.78 7.24 -12.37
CA VAL A 202 -2.50 8.41 -11.83
C VAL A 202 -3.75 8.71 -12.66
N ASN A 203 -3.62 8.70 -13.99
CA ASN A 203 -4.68 9.05 -14.92
C ASN A 203 -5.69 7.93 -15.18
N ASP A 204 -5.35 6.68 -14.85
CA ASP A 204 -6.27 5.55 -15.02
C ASP A 204 -7.33 5.54 -13.93
N ASP A 205 -8.61 5.57 -14.31
CA ASP A 205 -9.75 5.56 -13.39
C ASP A 205 -10.34 4.17 -13.16
N PHE A 206 -9.78 3.14 -13.82
CA PHE A 206 -10.14 1.72 -13.72
C PHE A 206 -11.62 1.43 -14.04
N LYS A 207 -12.35 2.34 -14.71
CA LYS A 207 -13.80 2.21 -14.94
C LYS A 207 -14.23 1.13 -15.93
N LEU A 208 -13.33 0.61 -16.77
CA LEU A 208 -13.66 -0.40 -17.78
C LEU A 208 -13.45 -1.81 -17.21
N LYS A 209 -14.51 -2.62 -17.08
CA LYS A 209 -14.42 -4.01 -16.60
C LYS A 209 -14.01 -4.99 -17.71
N ASN A 210 -12.89 -4.76 -18.37
CA ASN A 210 -12.44 -5.69 -19.40
C ASN A 210 -10.93 -5.65 -19.55
N TYR A 211 -10.24 -6.01 -18.49
CA TYR A 211 -8.79 -6.12 -18.45
C TYR A 211 -8.32 -7.24 -17.55
N ILE A 212 -7.09 -7.68 -17.77
CA ILE A 212 -6.33 -8.44 -16.78
C ILE A 212 -5.28 -7.55 -16.12
N LEU A 213 -5.07 -7.75 -14.82
CA LEU A 213 -3.91 -7.25 -14.10
C LEU A 213 -2.93 -8.38 -13.86
N ILE A 214 -1.65 -8.08 -14.03
CA ILE A 214 -0.56 -9.00 -13.72
C ILE A 214 0.34 -8.29 -12.72
N HIS A 215 0.40 -8.79 -11.49
CA HIS A 215 1.34 -8.34 -10.48
C HIS A 215 2.60 -9.20 -10.59
N LYS A 216 3.73 -8.57 -10.95
CA LYS A 216 5.03 -9.23 -11.12
C LYS A 216 6.02 -8.73 -10.08
N LEU A 217 6.68 -9.66 -9.39
CA LEU A 217 7.76 -9.36 -8.44
C LEU A 217 9.13 -9.35 -9.15
N ASP A 218 10.21 -9.55 -8.41
CA ASP A 218 11.59 -9.57 -8.90
C ASP A 218 11.91 -10.81 -9.77
N ASN A 219 11.46 -11.99 -9.36
CA ASN A 219 11.67 -13.22 -10.11
C ASN A 219 10.50 -13.49 -11.10
N PRO A 220 10.77 -13.83 -12.37
CA PRO A 220 9.73 -14.19 -13.34
C PRO A 220 8.88 -15.39 -12.92
N ALA A 221 9.33 -16.13 -11.89
CA ALA A 221 8.59 -17.23 -11.31
C ALA A 221 7.39 -16.81 -10.46
N TYR A 222 7.40 -15.60 -9.89
CA TYR A 222 6.43 -15.12 -8.92
C TYR A 222 5.57 -14.02 -9.53
N LEU A 223 4.35 -14.39 -9.91
CA LEU A 223 3.35 -13.48 -10.42
C LEU A 223 1.97 -13.85 -9.90
N SER A 224 1.07 -12.87 -9.90
CA SER A 224 -0.36 -13.09 -9.65
C SER A 224 -1.18 -12.46 -10.78
N VAL A 225 -2.19 -13.17 -11.27
CA VAL A 225 -3.10 -12.71 -12.34
C VAL A 225 -4.49 -12.46 -11.78
N TYR A 226 -5.08 -11.32 -12.17
CA TYR A 226 -6.42 -10.89 -11.76
C TYR A 226 -7.21 -10.49 -13.01
N ASP A 227 -8.30 -11.17 -13.31
CA ASP A 227 -9.24 -10.70 -14.34
C ASP A 227 -10.32 -9.82 -13.73
N SER A 228 -10.40 -8.59 -14.21
CA SER A 228 -11.39 -7.60 -13.79
C SER A 228 -12.84 -8.11 -13.82
N ASN A 229 -13.19 -9.06 -14.69
CA ASN A 229 -14.55 -9.57 -14.78
C ASN A 229 -14.90 -10.57 -13.68
N SER A 230 -13.93 -11.34 -13.20
CA SER A 230 -14.16 -12.51 -12.36
C SER A 230 -13.42 -12.49 -11.02
N CYS A 231 -12.33 -11.72 -10.92
CA CYS A 231 -11.46 -11.71 -9.74
C CYS A 231 -12.16 -11.14 -8.52
N CYS A 232 -12.96 -10.09 -8.70
CA CYS A 232 -13.11 -9.12 -7.64
C CYS A 232 -14.56 -8.73 -7.41
N THR A 233 -15.00 -8.74 -6.15
CA THR A 233 -16.37 -8.40 -5.77
C THR A 233 -16.37 -7.52 -4.53
N VAL A 234 -17.14 -6.42 -4.56
CA VAL A 234 -17.44 -5.65 -3.35
C VAL A 234 -18.55 -6.35 -2.57
N LEU A 235 -18.32 -6.62 -1.30
CA LEU A 235 -19.28 -7.19 -0.36
C LEU A 235 -19.70 -6.11 0.65
N ASN A 236 -20.97 -6.05 1.00
CA ASN A 236 -21.43 -5.31 2.17
C ASN A 236 -21.20 -6.12 3.45
N LYS A 237 -21.38 -5.47 4.60
CA LYS A 237 -21.20 -6.09 5.93
C LYS A 237 -22.00 -7.39 6.11
N SER A 238 -23.25 -7.44 5.65
CA SER A 238 -24.11 -8.62 5.80
C SER A 238 -23.63 -9.78 4.93
N GLU A 239 -23.30 -9.52 3.67
CA GLU A 239 -22.73 -10.51 2.74
C GLU A 239 -21.40 -11.07 3.25
N TRP A 240 -20.53 -10.20 3.79
CA TRP A 240 -19.27 -10.62 4.38
C TRP A 240 -19.47 -11.48 5.63
N SER A 241 -20.39 -11.09 6.52
CA SER A 241 -20.65 -11.81 7.77
C SER A 241 -21.02 -13.28 7.53
N LEU A 242 -21.72 -13.58 6.43
CA LEU A 242 -22.09 -14.95 6.04
C LEU A 242 -20.86 -15.80 5.64
N ARG A 243 -19.82 -15.17 5.10
CA ARG A 243 -18.62 -15.83 4.55
C ARG A 243 -17.45 -15.84 5.51
N ARG A 244 -17.36 -14.86 6.42
CA ARG A 244 -16.21 -14.58 7.29
C ARG A 244 -15.70 -15.79 8.08
N LYS A 245 -16.58 -16.70 8.48
CA LYS A 245 -16.22 -17.90 9.26
C LYS A 245 -15.18 -18.81 8.57
N ASN A 246 -15.06 -18.74 7.25
CA ASN A 246 -14.11 -19.54 6.48
C ASN A 246 -12.75 -18.84 6.27
N TYR A 247 -12.54 -17.68 6.90
CA TYR A 247 -11.37 -16.85 6.69
C TYR A 247 -10.64 -16.54 7.98
N ILE A 248 -9.32 -16.45 7.90
CA ILE A 248 -8.45 -16.04 9.00
C ILE A 248 -7.98 -14.62 8.74
N LEU A 249 -7.97 -13.79 9.79
CA LEU A 249 -7.43 -12.44 9.71
C LEU A 249 -5.89 -12.48 9.80
N LYS A 250 -5.21 -12.04 8.74
CA LYS A 250 -3.75 -11.96 8.67
C LYS A 250 -3.27 -10.58 9.10
N ASN A 251 -2.80 -10.51 10.35
CA ASN A 251 -2.23 -9.30 10.96
C ASN A 251 -0.69 -9.24 10.85
N ALA A 252 -0.07 -10.41 10.77
CA ALA A 252 1.36 -10.63 10.76
C ALA A 252 1.69 -11.69 9.70
N GLY A 253 2.90 -11.63 9.13
CA GLY A 253 3.41 -12.70 8.28
C GLY A 253 3.98 -12.24 6.94
N ILE A 254 4.85 -13.12 6.42
CA ILE A 254 5.58 -13.04 5.14
C ILE A 254 4.58 -13.28 4.00
N ASP A 255 3.79 -12.28 3.63
CA ASP A 255 3.02 -12.34 2.36
C ASP A 255 3.94 -12.04 1.17
N THR A 256 4.85 -11.12 1.41
CA THR A 256 6.02 -10.74 0.63
C THR A 256 7.01 -10.18 1.65
N ALA A 257 8.33 -10.31 1.43
CA ALA A 257 9.34 -9.72 2.32
C ALA A 257 9.19 -8.18 2.51
N ALA A 258 8.27 -7.55 1.76
CA ALA A 258 7.86 -6.16 1.86
C ALA A 258 7.04 -5.81 3.12
N PHE A 259 6.32 -6.76 3.74
CA PHE A 259 5.46 -6.48 4.91
C PHE A 259 5.93 -7.18 6.19
N MET A 260 7.23 -7.06 6.51
CA MET A 260 7.79 -7.70 7.69
C MET A 260 7.19 -7.23 9.03
N GLN A 261 6.73 -5.99 9.08
CA GLN A 261 6.18 -5.41 10.31
C GLN A 261 4.70 -5.75 10.44
N GLU A 262 4.31 -6.20 11.63
CA GLU A 262 2.91 -6.38 11.96
C GLU A 262 2.13 -5.09 11.71
N SER A 263 0.98 -5.22 11.07
CA SER A 263 0.07 -4.12 10.85
C SER A 263 -1.32 -4.55 11.25
N ARG A 264 -1.77 -3.96 12.35
CA ARG A 264 -3.00 -4.26 13.04
C ARG A 264 -3.96 -3.08 12.86
N ILE A 265 -5.22 -3.35 13.19
CA ILE A 265 -6.19 -2.31 13.49
C ILE A 265 -6.11 -2.06 15.01
N PRO A 266 -6.23 -0.82 15.51
CA PRO A 266 -6.32 -0.57 16.95
C PRO A 266 -7.38 -1.45 17.61
N MET A 267 -7.07 -1.96 18.80
CA MET A 267 -8.03 -2.76 19.58
C MET A 267 -9.16 -1.87 20.10
N ASP A 268 -10.31 -2.49 20.38
CA ASP A 268 -11.47 -1.86 21.04
C ASP A 268 -12.11 -0.66 20.32
N ILE A 269 -11.86 -0.50 19.02
CA ILE A 269 -12.53 0.52 18.20
C ILE A 269 -13.68 -0.09 17.39
N ASN A 270 -14.74 0.71 17.19
CA ASN A 270 -15.72 0.43 16.15
C ASN A 270 -15.20 0.93 14.80
N ILE A 271 -14.64 0.04 13.98
CA ILE A 271 -14.10 0.41 12.66
C ILE A 271 -15.16 1.08 11.74
N ASN A 272 -16.44 0.75 11.92
CA ASN A 272 -17.52 1.35 11.13
C ASN A 272 -17.75 2.82 11.47
N SER A 273 -17.48 3.24 12.72
CA SER A 273 -17.49 4.66 13.13
C SER A 273 -16.41 5.47 12.41
N TRP A 274 -15.37 4.82 11.89
CA TRP A 274 -14.31 5.42 11.08
C TRP A 274 -14.50 5.24 9.58
N GLY A 275 -15.67 4.73 9.16
CA GLY A 275 -16.02 4.53 7.76
C GLY A 275 -15.28 3.38 7.10
N ILE A 276 -14.80 2.40 7.89
CA ILE A 276 -14.11 1.19 7.41
C ILE A 276 -14.94 -0.05 7.77
N GLY A 277 -14.95 -1.05 6.90
CA GLY A 277 -15.61 -2.34 7.16
C GLY A 277 -17.13 -2.30 7.06
N ASN A 278 -17.69 -1.26 6.44
CA ASN A 278 -19.06 -1.31 5.90
C ASN A 278 -19.09 -2.11 4.60
N PHE A 279 -17.97 -2.07 3.88
CA PHE A 279 -17.70 -2.81 2.67
C PHE A 279 -16.37 -3.58 2.78
N TYR A 280 -16.28 -4.64 1.99
CA TYR A 280 -15.13 -5.52 1.87
C TYR A 280 -14.86 -5.82 0.41
N PHE A 281 -13.60 -6.06 0.06
CA PHE A 281 -13.20 -6.37 -1.31
C PHE A 281 -12.68 -7.80 -1.39
N ASP A 282 -13.51 -8.70 -1.90
CA ASP A 282 -13.21 -10.12 -2.14
C ASP A 282 -12.44 -10.23 -3.45
N VAL A 283 -11.21 -10.73 -3.39
CA VAL A 283 -10.25 -10.79 -4.48
C VAL A 283 -9.78 -12.22 -4.67
N ARG A 284 -9.91 -12.72 -5.89
CA ARG A 284 -9.43 -14.02 -6.35
C ARG A 284 -8.32 -13.82 -7.34
N TYR A 285 -7.30 -14.65 -7.25
CA TYR A 285 -6.17 -14.62 -8.16
C TYR A 285 -5.48 -15.98 -8.24
N SER A 286 -4.63 -16.14 -9.25
CA SER A 286 -3.83 -17.35 -9.47
C SER A 286 -2.34 -17.06 -9.36
N TYR A 287 -1.62 -17.91 -8.62
CA TYR A 287 -0.15 -17.89 -8.45
C TYR A 287 0.60 -18.78 -9.45
N LEU A 288 -0.09 -19.75 -10.04
CA LEU A 288 0.51 -20.83 -10.80
C LEU A 288 -0.20 -20.93 -12.13
N ILE A 289 0.59 -20.66 -13.18
CA ILE A 289 0.41 -21.22 -14.52
C ILE A 289 -0.65 -20.52 -15.38
N SER A 290 -0.10 -20.02 -16.48
CA SER A 290 -0.69 -19.56 -17.73
C SER A 290 -1.95 -18.69 -17.66
N VAL A 291 -1.80 -17.44 -18.12
CA VAL A 291 -2.94 -16.61 -18.55
C VAL A 291 -3.83 -17.39 -19.54
N THR A 292 -3.32 -18.41 -20.22
CA THR A 292 -4.10 -19.30 -21.07
C THR A 292 -5.07 -20.21 -20.32
N GLU A 293 -4.74 -20.80 -19.17
CA GLU A 293 -5.73 -21.49 -18.33
C GLU A 293 -6.80 -20.52 -17.81
N PHE A 294 -6.35 -19.33 -17.41
CA PHE A 294 -7.23 -18.27 -16.93
C PHE A 294 -8.17 -17.72 -18.02
N VAL A 295 -7.68 -17.55 -19.26
CA VAL A 295 -8.41 -16.96 -20.42
C VAL A 295 -9.11 -18.01 -21.29
N ALA A 296 -8.65 -19.27 -21.31
CA ALA A 296 -9.29 -20.37 -22.03
C ALA A 296 -10.53 -20.90 -21.29
N GLY A 297 -10.67 -20.63 -20.00
CA GLY A 297 -11.85 -21.00 -19.25
C GLY A 297 -12.06 -22.51 -19.21
N ASP A 298 -10.99 -23.30 -18.99
CA ASP A 298 -11.20 -24.68 -18.54
C ASP A 298 -11.72 -24.64 -17.09
N LYS A 299 -13.03 -24.39 -16.98
CA LYS A 299 -13.78 -24.28 -15.71
C LYS A 299 -13.83 -25.60 -14.93
N ARG A 300 -13.15 -26.66 -15.38
CA ARG A 300 -13.18 -28.00 -14.79
C ARG A 300 -12.16 -28.17 -13.67
N GLU A 301 -11.04 -27.47 -13.75
CA GLU A 301 -10.10 -27.35 -12.64
C GLU A 301 -10.11 -25.90 -12.17
N ILE A 302 -10.83 -25.66 -11.08
CA ILE A 302 -10.73 -24.41 -10.33
C ILE A 302 -9.26 -24.37 -9.87
N PRO A 303 -8.46 -23.35 -10.23
CA PRO A 303 -7.16 -23.15 -9.62
C PRO A 303 -7.34 -23.27 -8.10
N LYS A 304 -6.33 -23.68 -7.32
CA LYS A 304 -6.40 -23.50 -5.86
C LYS A 304 -6.50 -22.00 -5.58
N ASP A 305 -7.71 -21.45 -5.69
CA ASP A 305 -8.02 -20.03 -5.77
C ASP A 305 -7.50 -19.42 -4.49
N THR A 306 -6.43 -18.63 -4.58
CA THR A 306 -6.05 -17.86 -3.42
C THR A 306 -7.03 -16.70 -3.32
N ARG A 307 -7.70 -16.62 -2.17
CA ARG A 307 -8.72 -15.62 -1.90
C ARG A 307 -8.27 -14.74 -0.77
N GLU A 308 -8.28 -13.45 -1.04
CA GLU A 308 -8.01 -12.40 -0.07
C GLU A 308 -9.23 -11.48 0.02
N VAL A 309 -9.58 -11.08 1.24
CA VAL A 309 -10.67 -10.13 1.46
C VAL A 309 -10.13 -8.94 2.24
N PHE A 310 -10.11 -7.79 1.57
CA PHE A 310 -9.63 -6.53 2.15
C PHE A 310 -10.77 -5.76 2.79
N LEU A 311 -10.46 -5.05 3.88
CA LEU A 311 -11.39 -4.05 4.40
C LEU A 311 -11.37 -2.83 3.47
N LEU A 312 -12.54 -2.29 3.15
CA LEU A 312 -12.67 -1.05 2.40
C LEU A 312 -13.06 0.10 3.32
N ASN A 313 -12.52 1.28 3.07
CA ASN A 313 -13.16 2.51 3.52
C ASN A 313 -14.36 2.85 2.61
N ASN A 314 -15.25 3.72 3.09
CA ASN A 314 -16.43 4.16 2.35
C ASN A 314 -16.12 4.88 1.02
N CYS A 315 -14.85 5.22 0.78
CA CYS A 315 -14.38 5.89 -0.43
C CYS A 315 -13.68 4.93 -1.41
N GLY A 316 -13.68 3.62 -1.14
CA GLY A 316 -13.12 2.59 -2.03
C GLY A 316 -11.60 2.38 -1.95
N ASP A 317 -10.92 2.90 -0.92
CA ASP A 317 -9.54 2.53 -0.64
C ASP A 317 -9.49 1.23 0.18
N ILE A 318 -8.62 0.29 -0.21
CA ILE A 318 -8.38 -0.94 0.56
C ILE A 318 -7.42 -0.67 1.72
N LEU A 319 -7.66 -1.36 2.83
CA LEU A 319 -6.68 -1.50 3.91
C LEU A 319 -5.66 -2.56 3.50
N TYR A 320 -4.39 -2.17 3.31
CA TYR A 320 -3.36 -3.10 2.78
C TYR A 320 -3.06 -4.25 3.75
N LYS A 321 -3.04 -3.95 5.06
CA LYS A 321 -3.03 -4.92 6.16
C LYS A 321 -3.77 -4.34 7.39
N PRO A 322 -4.43 -5.18 8.19
CA PRO A 322 -4.62 -6.60 7.97
C PRO A 322 -5.69 -6.89 6.91
N TYR A 323 -5.69 -8.11 6.40
CA TYR A 323 -6.69 -8.61 5.47
C TYR A 323 -7.05 -10.06 5.80
N TYR A 324 -8.18 -10.54 5.30
CA TYR A 324 -8.63 -11.91 5.51
C TYR A 324 -8.15 -12.81 4.38
N PHE A 325 -7.80 -14.05 4.69
CA PHE A 325 -7.43 -15.05 3.68
C PHE A 325 -8.07 -16.40 3.99
N VAL A 326 -8.26 -17.21 2.96
CA VAL A 326 -8.64 -18.62 3.15
C VAL A 326 -7.35 -19.40 3.43
N PRO A 327 -7.20 -20.03 4.61
CA PRO A 327 -6.09 -20.96 4.81
C PRO A 327 -6.23 -22.12 3.82
N ASN A 328 -5.17 -22.41 3.06
CA ASN A 328 -5.15 -23.58 2.18
C ASN A 328 -5.47 -24.82 3.03
N LEU A 329 -6.55 -25.54 2.69
CA LEU A 329 -6.96 -26.80 3.34
C LEU A 329 -6.01 -27.98 3.02
N THR A 330 -4.79 -27.71 2.60
CA THR A 330 -3.76 -28.73 2.36
C THR A 330 -2.53 -28.39 3.18
N GLN A 331 -2.53 -28.84 4.45
CA GLN A 331 -1.34 -29.33 5.13
C GLN A 331 -1.33 -30.84 5.03
#